data_AF-A0A843VUC8-F1
#
_entry.id   AF-A0A843VUC8-F1
#
_cell.length_a   1.000
_cell.length_b   1.000
_cell.length_c   1.000
_cell.angle_alpha   90.00
_cell.angle_beta   90.00
_cell.angle_gamma   90.00
#
_symmetry.space_group_name_H-M   'P 1'
#
loop_
_entity.id
_entity.type
_entity.pdbx_description
1 polymer ?
#
loop_
_entity_poly.entity_id
_entity_poly.type
_entity_poly.pdbx_seq_one_letter_code
_entity_poly.pdbx_strand_id
1 'polypeptide(L)'
;MGMSQLGCCSIVVIFFLGAVAAVFMAPVINAADAASVDPSTAILITVDQSGRGDYQTIQDAIDAVPSNNTELVFISIKPGVYRQAYSLSLSLSLSLPETACDGVKTMAHTRSKKLPCHCIKPYLSLSLKETTCNWKKAVVPVDKPFITLSGTNATSTANTIITWSDGGNTFQSATVTILASDFVGRYLTIQNTYGSGAQAVALRVSGDRAAFYACRILSYQDTLLDDSGRHYFSNCYIEGATDFICGNALSLFEASPACSTRHFIHTCIGKCHLHSSSKNGGAVTAQSRSSPTDNTGYSFFRCRITGKGPALLGRPWRPYSRVVFAYTYMSSAIVPRGWDDWGDSSNQRTVFYGQYNCFGPGAKLNGRATWTRALSSGEAAPFMSKSMIDGETWLRRPPTHFRKASTLAAQKLVAGR
;
A
#
# COMPACT_ATOMS: atom_id res chain seq x y z
N MET A 1 61.49 29.95 -71.12
CA MET A 1 60.15 29.30 -71.16
C MET A 1 59.95 28.66 -69.79
N GLY A 2 59.41 29.40 -68.81
CA GLY A 2 57.99 29.40 -68.41
C GLY A 2 57.79 28.40 -67.25
N MET A 3 57.96 28.77 -65.99
CA MET A 3 56.96 29.35 -65.06
C MET A 3 55.55 28.74 -65.20
N SER A 4 55.14 27.93 -64.23
CA SER A 4 53.96 28.16 -63.36
C SER A 4 53.56 26.89 -62.60
N GLN A 5 53.84 26.85 -61.30
CA GLN A 5 53.15 26.04 -60.29
C GLN A 5 52.21 27.02 -59.56
N LEU A 6 50.91 26.68 -59.46
CA LEU A 6 49.96 26.97 -58.36
C LEU A 6 48.50 26.93 -58.86
N GLY A 7 47.66 26.21 -58.13
CA GLY A 7 46.19 26.20 -58.19
C GLY A 7 45.72 25.02 -57.31
N CYS A 8 44.89 25.16 -56.29
CA CYS A 8 43.68 25.96 -56.23
C CYS A 8 43.28 26.34 -54.80
N CYS A 9 42.74 27.57 -54.71
CA CYS A 9 41.60 28.03 -53.91
C CYS A 9 41.53 27.74 -52.41
N SER A 10 41.89 28.78 -51.66
CA SER A 10 41.42 29.08 -50.31
C SER A 10 39.89 29.28 -50.30
N ILE A 11 39.17 28.47 -49.52
CA ILE A 11 37.87 28.85 -48.96
C ILE A 11 38.06 28.86 -47.44
N VAL A 12 38.15 30.08 -46.91
CA VAL A 12 38.17 30.36 -45.48
C VAL A 12 36.74 30.20 -44.97
N VAL A 13 36.43 29.05 -44.38
CA VAL A 13 35.20 28.88 -43.60
C VAL A 13 35.48 29.41 -42.20
N ILE A 14 35.02 30.63 -41.95
CA ILE A 14 34.99 31.27 -40.64
C ILE A 14 33.99 30.50 -39.78
N PHE A 15 34.48 29.63 -38.88
CA PHE A 15 33.66 29.14 -37.78
C PHE A 15 33.47 30.27 -36.77
N PHE A 16 32.35 30.99 -36.88
CA PHE A 16 31.88 31.85 -35.81
C PHE A 16 31.63 30.98 -34.57
N LEU A 17 32.38 31.26 -33.50
CA LEU A 17 32.05 30.88 -32.12
C LEU A 17 30.72 31.56 -31.74
N GLY A 18 29.61 30.94 -32.11
CA GLY A 18 28.30 31.23 -31.56
C GLY A 18 28.11 30.43 -30.28
N ALA A 19 28.63 30.92 -29.16
CA ALA A 19 28.22 30.46 -27.85
C ALA A 19 26.75 30.82 -27.64
N VAL A 20 25.84 29.93 -28.06
CA VAL A 20 24.45 29.98 -27.61
C VAL A 20 24.45 29.50 -26.17
N ALA A 21 24.70 30.44 -25.24
CA ALA A 21 24.32 30.24 -23.86
C ALA A 21 22.79 30.10 -23.86
N ALA A 22 22.32 28.85 -23.84
CA ALA A 22 20.95 28.55 -23.47
C ALA A 22 20.80 29.00 -22.01
N VAL A 23 20.35 30.24 -21.83
CA VAL A 23 19.84 30.72 -20.55
C VAL A 23 18.60 29.87 -20.30
N PHE A 24 18.78 28.77 -19.59
CA PHE A 24 17.69 28.12 -18.88
C PHE A 24 17.19 29.16 -17.88
N MET A 25 16.19 29.94 -18.30
CA MET A 25 15.25 30.55 -17.36
C MET A 25 14.52 29.38 -16.72
N ALA A 26 15.15 28.80 -15.69
CA ALA A 26 14.42 28.01 -14.71
C ALA A 26 13.31 28.93 -14.22
N PRO A 27 12.04 28.49 -14.19
CA PRO A 27 11.04 29.26 -13.50
C PRO A 27 11.54 29.44 -12.07
N VAL A 28 11.78 30.69 -11.67
CA VAL A 28 11.88 31.05 -10.26
C VAL A 28 10.49 30.78 -9.72
N ILE A 29 10.27 29.54 -9.31
CA ILE A 29 9.13 29.20 -8.47
C ILE A 29 9.43 29.94 -7.17
N ASN A 30 8.70 31.02 -6.92
CA ASN A 30 8.66 31.60 -5.60
C ASN A 30 8.36 30.46 -4.63
N ALA A 31 9.31 30.20 -3.74
CA ALA A 31 9.10 29.38 -2.55
C ALA A 31 8.22 30.18 -1.58
N ALA A 32 6.93 30.29 -1.90
CA ALA A 32 5.87 30.86 -1.09
C ALA A 32 4.56 30.27 -1.65
N ASP A 33 3.79 29.41 -0.99
CA ASP A 33 3.77 28.88 0.36
C ASP A 33 3.54 27.36 0.24
N ALA A 34 4.59 26.55 0.37
CA ALA A 34 4.41 25.20 0.87
C ALA A 34 4.45 25.35 2.39
N ALA A 35 3.29 25.55 3.02
CA ALA A 35 3.19 25.54 4.47
C ALA A 35 3.88 24.26 4.95
N SER A 36 5.05 24.42 5.57
CA SER A 36 5.87 23.31 6.03
C SER A 36 5.07 22.61 7.11
N VAL A 37 4.42 21.50 6.77
CA VAL A 37 3.79 20.62 7.76
C VAL A 37 4.87 20.33 8.79
N ASP A 38 4.71 20.82 10.02
CA ASP A 38 5.62 20.52 11.11
C ASP A 38 5.68 18.99 11.23
N PRO A 39 6.80 18.35 10.83
CA PRO A 39 6.85 16.90 10.73
C PRO A 39 6.82 16.23 12.11
N SER A 40 6.93 17.01 13.19
CA SER A 40 7.00 16.52 14.57
C SER A 40 5.65 16.47 15.28
N THR A 41 4.64 17.23 14.82
CA THR A 41 3.33 17.34 15.48
C THR A 41 2.22 16.72 14.64
N ALA A 42 1.47 15.77 15.22
CA ALA A 42 0.33 15.14 14.56
C ALA A 42 -0.99 15.35 15.33
N ILE A 43 -2.10 15.35 14.61
CA ILE A 43 -3.44 15.24 15.18
C ILE A 43 -3.66 13.78 15.61
N LEU A 44 -3.90 13.56 16.89
CA LEU A 44 -4.17 12.24 17.43
C LEU A 44 -5.68 11.94 17.38
N ILE A 45 -6.02 10.82 16.75
CA ILE A 45 -7.33 10.18 16.80
C ILE A 45 -7.14 8.79 17.41
N THR A 46 -8.00 8.40 18.35
CA THR A 46 -7.97 7.09 19.01
C THR A 46 -9.13 6.22 18.54
N VAL A 47 -8.84 4.98 18.16
CA VAL A 47 -9.86 3.96 17.85
C VAL A 47 -9.86 2.90 18.95
N ASP A 48 -11.00 2.66 19.57
CA ASP A 48 -11.21 1.65 20.60
C ASP A 48 -12.61 1.03 20.50
N GLN A 49 -12.69 -0.28 20.23
CA GLN A 49 -13.96 -1.01 20.11
C GLN A 49 -14.81 -0.97 21.39
N SER A 50 -14.20 -0.69 22.56
CA SER A 50 -14.93 -0.53 23.83
C SER A 50 -15.64 0.82 23.99
N GLY A 51 -15.46 1.75 23.04
CA GLY A 51 -16.07 3.09 23.09
C GLY A 51 -15.32 4.11 23.95
N ARG A 52 -14.11 3.80 24.43
CA ARG A 52 -13.26 4.74 25.19
C ARG A 52 -12.34 5.61 24.31
N GLY A 53 -12.32 5.36 23.01
CA GLY A 53 -11.61 6.16 22.01
C GLY A 53 -12.51 7.20 21.36
N ASP A 54 -11.95 7.98 20.44
CA ASP A 54 -12.72 8.95 19.63
C ASP A 54 -13.67 8.25 18.65
N TYR A 55 -13.29 7.06 18.16
CA TYR A 55 -14.09 6.22 17.26
C TYR A 55 -14.05 4.75 17.68
N GLN A 56 -15.08 3.99 17.30
CA GLN A 56 -15.14 2.53 17.52
C GLN A 56 -14.61 1.74 16.32
N THR A 57 -14.70 2.30 15.12
CA THR A 57 -14.23 1.66 13.88
C THR A 57 -13.07 2.44 13.26
N ILE A 58 -12.22 1.71 12.52
CA ILE A 58 -11.09 2.31 11.79
C ILE A 58 -11.59 3.19 10.64
N GLN A 59 -12.68 2.78 9.97
CA GLN A 59 -13.18 3.52 8.82
C GLN A 59 -13.80 4.86 9.24
N ASP A 60 -14.52 4.92 10.37
CA ASP A 60 -15.07 6.20 10.86
C ASP A 60 -13.96 7.19 11.20
N ALA A 61 -12.86 6.71 11.78
CA ALA A 61 -11.69 7.56 12.06
C ALA A 61 -11.03 8.09 10.77
N ILE A 62 -10.96 7.28 9.71
CA ILE A 62 -10.50 7.73 8.39
C ILE A 62 -11.50 8.71 7.75
N ASP A 63 -12.79 8.44 7.87
CA ASP A 63 -13.86 9.27 7.32
C ASP A 63 -13.90 10.65 7.99
N ALA A 64 -13.50 10.75 9.26
CA ALA A 64 -13.39 11.99 10.01
C ALA A 64 -12.26 12.93 9.55
N VAL A 65 -11.21 12.39 8.91
CA VAL A 65 -10.14 13.21 8.33
C VAL A 65 -10.71 14.02 7.15
N PRO A 66 -10.49 15.34 7.07
CA PRO A 66 -10.97 16.16 5.96
C PRO A 66 -10.41 15.70 4.61
N SER A 67 -11.18 15.92 3.55
CA SER A 67 -10.65 15.85 2.18
C SER A 67 -9.57 16.91 1.95
N ASN A 68 -8.63 16.60 1.05
CA ASN A 68 -7.41 17.37 0.78
C ASN A 68 -6.59 17.68 2.03
N ASN A 69 -6.52 16.74 2.96
CA ASN A 69 -5.81 16.90 4.23
C ASN A 69 -4.32 17.25 4.02
N THR A 70 -3.85 18.30 4.68
CA THR A 70 -2.43 18.69 4.67
C THR A 70 -1.73 18.40 6.00
N GLU A 71 -2.47 18.04 7.05
CA GLU A 71 -1.91 17.86 8.39
C GLU A 71 -1.51 16.40 8.64
N LEU A 72 -0.51 16.15 9.49
CA LEU A 72 -0.25 14.78 9.94
C LEU A 72 -1.41 14.30 10.82
N VAL A 73 -2.08 13.23 10.43
CA VAL A 73 -3.11 12.59 11.25
C VAL A 73 -2.61 11.23 11.71
N PHE A 74 -2.53 11.04 13.03
CA PHE A 74 -2.11 9.80 13.66
C PHE A 74 -3.32 9.10 14.29
N ILE A 75 -3.77 8.02 13.65
CA ILE A 75 -4.87 7.19 14.14
C ILE A 75 -4.27 6.03 14.95
N SER A 76 -4.36 6.15 16.28
CA SER A 76 -3.92 5.16 17.25
C SER A 76 -5.01 4.13 17.52
N ILE A 77 -4.77 2.88 17.15
CA ILE A 77 -5.76 1.81 17.20
C ILE A 77 -5.45 0.88 18.38
N LYS A 78 -6.40 0.74 19.29
CA LYS A 78 -6.28 -0.16 20.44
C LYS A 78 -6.26 -1.63 20.01
N PRO A 79 -5.69 -2.54 20.82
CA PRO A 79 -5.70 -3.96 20.50
C PRO A 79 -7.13 -4.47 20.33
N GLY A 80 -7.35 -5.34 19.35
CA GLY A 80 -8.68 -5.81 18.99
C GLY A 80 -8.72 -6.43 17.59
N VAL A 81 -9.82 -7.11 17.29
CA VAL A 81 -10.10 -7.67 15.96
C VAL A 81 -11.17 -6.81 15.30
N TYR A 82 -10.76 -6.06 14.29
CA TYR A 82 -11.58 -5.12 13.55
C TYR A 82 -12.10 -5.79 12.26
N ARG A 83 -13.38 -6.16 12.28
CA ARG A 83 -14.18 -6.46 11.08
C ARG A 83 -15.02 -5.23 10.81
N GLN A 84 -14.86 -4.61 9.64
CA GLN A 84 -15.52 -3.33 9.40
C GLN A 84 -16.94 -3.54 8.89
N ALA A 85 -17.89 -3.14 9.72
CA ALA A 85 -19.29 -2.95 9.39
C ALA A 85 -19.76 -1.71 10.12
N TYR A 86 -20.44 -0.79 9.40
CA TYR A 86 -21.60 -0.10 9.96
C TYR A 86 -22.36 0.67 8.88
N SER A 87 -23.56 0.20 8.54
CA SER A 87 -24.80 0.96 8.65
C SER A 87 -25.94 -0.05 8.55
N LEU A 88 -26.81 -0.14 9.56
CA LEU A 88 -28.17 -0.64 9.34
C LEU A 88 -29.00 0.56 8.86
N SER A 89 -29.35 0.60 7.58
CA SER A 89 -30.48 1.45 7.17
C SER A 89 -31.76 0.67 7.40
N LEU A 90 -32.42 0.90 8.54
CA LEU A 90 -33.82 0.51 8.68
C LEU A 90 -34.66 1.52 7.89
N SER A 91 -35.28 1.08 6.81
CA SER A 91 -36.37 1.86 6.21
C SER A 91 -37.69 1.36 6.81
N LEU A 92 -38.37 2.23 7.57
CA LEU A 92 -39.72 1.95 8.05
C LEU A 92 -40.70 2.44 6.98
N SER A 93 -41.43 1.53 6.34
CA SER A 93 -42.56 1.92 5.49
C SER A 93 -43.87 1.72 6.24
N LEU A 94 -44.64 2.80 6.42
CA LEU A 94 -46.02 2.72 6.89
C LEU A 94 -46.90 2.43 5.67
N SER A 95 -47.54 1.26 5.60
CA SER A 95 -48.60 0.98 4.63
C SER A 95 -49.96 1.19 5.29
N LEU A 96 -50.75 2.14 4.78
CA LEU A 96 -52.18 2.23 5.11
C LEU A 96 -52.97 1.51 4.00
N PRO A 97 -53.92 0.62 4.33
CA PRO A 97 -54.78 0.00 3.33
C PRO A 97 -55.65 1.07 2.63
N GLU A 98 -55.74 1.03 1.30
CA GLU A 98 -56.47 2.00 0.47
C GLU A 98 -58.00 2.03 0.71
N THR A 99 -58.55 1.19 1.56
CA THR A 99 -60.01 1.11 1.82
C THR A 99 -60.48 1.80 3.09
N ALA A 100 -59.62 2.58 3.76
CA ALA A 100 -60.02 3.40 4.89
C ALA A 100 -59.59 4.86 4.67
N CYS A 101 -60.30 5.58 3.79
CA CYS A 101 -60.62 7.01 3.89
C CYS A 101 -61.23 7.55 2.58
N ASP A 102 -62.50 7.24 2.31
CA ASP A 102 -63.36 8.24 1.65
C ASP A 102 -63.64 9.34 2.69
N GLY A 103 -62.78 10.36 2.72
CA GLY A 103 -62.99 11.51 3.61
C GLY A 103 -61.77 12.29 4.10
N VAL A 104 -60.53 12.02 3.65
CA VAL A 104 -59.38 12.89 3.99
C VAL A 104 -58.48 13.14 2.78
N LYS A 105 -59.05 13.79 1.74
CA LYS A 105 -58.27 14.57 0.77
C LYS A 105 -58.49 16.04 1.09
N THR A 106 -57.70 16.56 2.04
CA THR A 106 -57.28 17.98 2.20
C THR A 106 -56.69 18.15 3.60
N MET A 107 -55.38 18.36 3.68
CA MET A 107 -54.68 19.24 4.64
C MET A 107 -53.18 18.97 4.58
N ALA A 108 -52.55 19.49 3.53
CA ALA A 108 -51.16 19.88 3.59
C ALA A 108 -51.08 21.23 4.33
N HIS A 109 -50.09 21.38 5.21
CA HIS A 109 -49.71 22.61 5.93
C HIS A 109 -50.67 23.11 7.04
N THR A 110 -50.39 22.77 8.30
CA THR A 110 -50.06 23.70 9.43
C THR A 110 -50.15 23.04 10.82
N ARG A 111 -49.26 23.48 11.72
CA ARG A 111 -49.12 23.32 13.19
C ARG A 111 -50.04 22.34 13.97
N SER A 112 -49.37 21.46 14.75
CA SER A 112 -49.72 20.94 16.08
C SER A 112 -51.21 20.85 16.46
N LYS A 113 -51.80 19.65 16.33
CA LYS A 113 -52.94 19.21 17.17
C LYS A 113 -52.76 17.75 17.58
N LYS A 114 -52.84 17.49 18.89
CA LYS A 114 -52.93 16.14 19.50
C LYS A 114 -54.17 15.42 18.97
N LEU A 115 -54.01 14.25 18.35
CA LEU A 115 -55.12 13.32 18.11
C LEU A 115 -55.40 12.49 19.38
N PRO A 116 -56.67 12.23 19.74
CA PRO A 116 -57.02 11.39 20.88
C PRO A 116 -56.79 9.89 20.61
N CYS A 117 -56.25 9.18 21.60
CA CYS A 117 -55.68 7.83 21.50
C CYS A 117 -56.70 6.66 21.38
N HIS A 118 -57.80 6.78 20.63
CA HIS A 118 -58.81 5.70 20.55
C HIS A 118 -59.23 5.18 19.17
N CYS A 119 -58.53 5.54 18.09
CA CYS A 119 -58.80 4.98 16.74
C CYS A 119 -57.60 4.33 16.03
N ILE A 120 -56.50 4.02 16.74
CA ILE A 120 -55.29 3.45 16.13
C ILE A 120 -54.90 2.15 16.85
N LYS A 121 -55.76 1.13 16.83
CA LYS A 121 -55.47 -0.14 17.54
C LYS A 121 -55.63 -1.47 16.78
N PRO A 122 -56.08 -1.55 15.51
CA PRO A 122 -55.83 -2.78 14.76
C PRO A 122 -55.06 -2.68 13.44
N TYR A 123 -54.73 -1.48 12.91
CA TYR A 123 -54.25 -1.35 11.51
C TYR A 123 -52.91 -0.61 11.32
N LEU A 124 -51.94 -0.80 12.23
CA LEU A 124 -50.54 -0.47 11.94
C LEU A 124 -49.77 -1.78 11.74
N SER A 125 -49.54 -2.19 10.50
CA SER A 125 -48.48 -3.15 10.21
C SER A 125 -47.17 -2.39 10.07
N LEU A 126 -46.30 -2.48 11.08
CA LEU A 126 -44.89 -2.13 10.88
C LEU A 126 -44.25 -3.26 10.08
N SER A 127 -43.92 -3.01 8.82
CA SER A 127 -43.03 -3.88 8.06
C SER A 127 -41.60 -3.34 8.16
N LEU A 128 -40.68 -4.13 8.71
CA LEU A 128 -39.25 -3.91 8.59
C LEU A 128 -38.87 -4.20 7.14
N LYS A 129 -38.64 -3.16 6.34
CA LYS A 129 -37.98 -3.35 5.04
C LYS A 129 -36.50 -3.65 5.31
N GLU A 130 -36.07 -4.79 4.80
CA GLU A 130 -34.70 -5.33 4.70
C GLU A 130 -33.61 -4.54 5.45
N THR A 131 -33.05 -5.19 6.47
CA THR A 131 -31.77 -4.80 7.04
C THR A 131 -30.66 -5.00 6.00
N THR A 132 -30.30 -3.95 5.26
CA THR A 132 -29.03 -3.94 4.53
C THR A 132 -27.91 -3.63 5.52
N CYS A 133 -27.09 -4.63 5.84
CA CYS A 133 -25.83 -4.40 6.54
C CYS A 133 -24.81 -3.95 5.49
N ASN A 134 -24.55 -2.65 5.40
CA ASN A 134 -23.49 -2.16 4.52
C ASN A 134 -22.14 -2.41 5.21
N TRP A 135 -21.48 -3.48 4.78
CA TRP A 135 -20.10 -3.76 5.17
C TRP A 135 -19.17 -2.82 4.40
N LYS A 136 -18.31 -2.07 5.12
CA LYS A 136 -17.40 -1.09 4.50
C LYS A 136 -15.97 -1.48 4.84
N LYS A 137 -15.20 -1.93 3.86
CA LYS A 137 -13.76 -2.23 4.03
C LYS A 137 -12.95 -0.97 4.30
N ALA A 138 -11.71 -1.14 4.78
CA ALA A 138 -10.83 -0.04 5.11
C ALA A 138 -10.33 0.56 3.81
N VAL A 139 -10.73 1.78 3.53
CA VAL A 139 -10.23 2.51 2.38
C VAL A 139 -9.71 3.84 2.88
N VAL A 140 -8.43 4.10 2.63
CA VAL A 140 -7.81 5.42 2.79
C VAL A 140 -7.87 6.10 1.42
N PRO A 141 -8.81 7.02 1.19
CA PRO A 141 -9.09 7.56 -0.14
C PRO A 141 -7.98 8.52 -0.61
N VAL A 142 -7.86 8.71 -1.92
CA VAL A 142 -6.77 9.48 -2.56
C VAL A 142 -6.64 10.92 -2.02
N ASP A 143 -7.74 11.54 -1.63
CA ASP A 143 -7.82 12.91 -1.13
C ASP A 143 -7.50 13.03 0.37
N LYS A 144 -7.05 11.97 1.03
CA LYS A 144 -6.70 12.00 2.47
C LYS A 144 -5.24 11.58 2.72
N PRO A 145 -4.24 12.33 2.20
CA PRO A 145 -2.84 12.01 2.43
C PRO A 145 -2.45 12.27 3.90
N PHE A 146 -1.23 11.86 4.24
CA PHE A 146 -0.63 12.07 5.57
C PHE A 146 -1.32 11.34 6.75
N ILE A 147 -2.14 10.32 6.47
CA ILE A 147 -2.71 9.45 7.50
C ILE A 147 -1.71 8.39 7.94
N THR A 148 -1.54 8.27 9.26
CA THR A 148 -0.86 7.14 9.90
C THR A 148 -1.89 6.24 10.60
N LEU A 149 -1.94 4.96 10.28
CA LEU A 149 -2.63 3.94 11.07
C LEU A 149 -1.62 3.18 11.91
N SER A 150 -1.73 3.25 13.24
CA SER A 150 -0.80 2.58 14.15
C SER A 150 -1.52 1.74 15.18
N GLY A 151 -1.20 0.45 15.24
CA GLY A 151 -1.48 -0.36 16.43
C GLY A 151 -0.71 0.20 17.64
N THR A 152 -1.28 -0.01 18.82
CA THR A 152 -0.72 0.53 20.08
C THR A 152 0.31 -0.39 20.75
N ASN A 153 0.42 -1.65 20.32
CA ASN A 153 1.36 -2.61 20.89
C ASN A 153 2.35 -3.11 19.84
N ALA A 154 3.63 -2.73 19.99
CA ALA A 154 4.73 -3.11 19.10
C ALA A 154 5.29 -4.49 19.47
N THR A 155 4.45 -5.53 19.41
CA THR A 155 4.84 -6.93 19.65
C THR A 155 5.00 -7.70 18.34
N SER A 156 5.71 -8.83 18.38
CA SER A 156 5.86 -9.76 17.23
C SER A 156 4.52 -10.33 16.73
N THR A 157 3.51 -10.32 17.60
CA THR A 157 2.09 -10.55 17.29
C THR A 157 1.34 -9.24 17.49
N ALA A 158 1.25 -8.42 16.43
CA ALA A 158 0.45 -7.20 16.49
C ALA A 158 -1.00 -7.55 16.87
N ASN A 159 -1.42 -7.13 18.07
CA ASN A 159 -2.75 -7.44 18.63
C ASN A 159 -3.88 -6.58 18.03
N THR A 160 -3.54 -5.65 17.12
CA THR A 160 -4.49 -4.91 16.31
C THR A 160 -4.62 -5.62 14.97
N ILE A 161 -5.72 -6.35 14.78
CA ILE A 161 -5.97 -7.19 13.61
C ILE A 161 -7.11 -6.58 12.81
N ILE A 162 -6.84 -6.19 11.56
CA ILE A 162 -7.86 -5.80 10.58
C ILE A 162 -8.12 -7.02 9.70
N THR A 163 -9.35 -7.53 9.70
CA THR A 163 -9.67 -8.81 9.05
C THR A 163 -10.90 -8.75 8.17
N TRP A 164 -10.79 -9.36 7.00
CA TRP A 164 -11.89 -9.65 6.08
C TRP A 164 -11.73 -11.05 5.47
N SER A 165 -12.65 -11.45 4.60
CA SER A 165 -12.65 -12.78 4.00
C SER A 165 -13.26 -12.82 2.59
N ASP A 166 -13.03 -11.78 1.79
CA ASP A 166 -13.48 -11.77 0.38
C ASP A 166 -12.40 -12.37 -0.52
N GLY A 167 -12.82 -13.03 -1.59
CA GLY A 167 -11.94 -13.54 -2.63
C GLY A 167 -12.53 -13.32 -4.03
N GLY A 168 -11.78 -13.69 -5.06
CA GLY A 168 -12.17 -13.54 -6.46
C GLY A 168 -11.42 -12.41 -7.13
N ASN A 169 -12.06 -11.27 -7.40
CA ASN A 169 -11.39 -10.17 -8.08
C ASN A 169 -10.24 -9.60 -7.22
N THR A 170 -9.00 -9.64 -7.72
CA THR A 170 -7.80 -9.16 -7.01
C THR A 170 -7.96 -7.72 -6.51
N PHE A 171 -8.47 -6.80 -7.34
CA PHE A 171 -8.58 -5.38 -6.98
C PHE A 171 -9.69 -5.08 -5.97
N GLN A 172 -10.72 -5.92 -5.88
CA GLN A 172 -11.87 -5.72 -5.01
C GLN A 172 -11.80 -6.54 -3.72
N SER A 173 -11.01 -7.63 -3.68
CA SER A 173 -10.94 -8.54 -2.52
C SER A 173 -10.16 -7.98 -1.33
N ALA A 174 -9.40 -6.89 -1.51
CA ALA A 174 -8.54 -6.28 -0.49
C ALA A 174 -9.25 -6.00 0.84
N THR A 175 -8.68 -6.48 1.96
CA THR A 175 -9.16 -6.15 3.32
C THR A 175 -8.92 -4.68 3.66
N VAL A 176 -7.74 -4.16 3.30
CA VAL A 176 -7.38 -2.75 3.41
C VAL A 176 -6.90 -2.25 2.05
N THR A 177 -7.42 -1.11 1.62
CA THR A 177 -6.99 -0.41 0.40
C THR A 177 -6.44 0.97 0.75
N ILE A 178 -5.20 1.22 0.36
CA ILE A 178 -4.52 2.51 0.55
C ILE A 178 -4.38 3.18 -0.82
N LEU A 179 -5.15 4.24 -1.05
CA LEU A 179 -5.11 5.06 -2.27
C LEU A 179 -4.43 6.41 -2.03
N ALA A 180 -4.40 6.88 -0.77
CA ALA A 180 -3.76 8.12 -0.39
C ALA A 180 -2.24 8.06 -0.50
N SER A 181 -1.64 9.16 -0.92
CA SER A 181 -0.19 9.34 -0.81
C SER A 181 0.24 9.62 0.63
N ASP A 182 1.52 9.46 0.94
CA ASP A 182 2.10 9.81 2.24
C ASP A 182 1.48 9.03 3.42
N PHE A 183 1.00 7.82 3.14
CA PHE A 183 0.41 6.92 4.13
C PHE A 183 1.49 6.23 4.98
N VAL A 184 1.19 6.01 6.28
CA VAL A 184 2.04 5.18 7.15
C VAL A 184 1.22 4.13 7.90
N GLY A 185 1.56 2.86 7.75
CA GLY A 185 0.99 1.74 8.53
C GLY A 185 2.00 1.19 9.54
N ARG A 186 1.60 0.97 10.80
CA ARG A 186 2.54 0.51 11.86
C ARG A 186 1.91 -0.47 12.83
N TYR A 187 2.61 -1.55 13.14
CA TYR A 187 2.20 -2.50 14.19
C TYR A 187 0.77 -3.01 13.99
N LEU A 188 0.39 -3.26 12.73
CA LEU A 188 -0.91 -3.78 12.33
C LEU A 188 -0.75 -5.22 11.82
N THR A 189 -1.71 -6.08 12.14
CA THR A 189 -1.97 -7.28 11.36
C THR A 189 -3.10 -6.99 10.38
N ILE A 190 -2.86 -7.13 9.09
CA ILE A 190 -3.87 -7.02 8.03
C ILE A 190 -4.00 -8.40 7.42
N GLN A 191 -5.19 -9.00 7.51
CA GLN A 191 -5.39 -10.37 7.07
C GLN A 191 -6.66 -10.56 6.25
N ASN A 192 -6.54 -11.37 5.20
CA ASN A 192 -7.68 -11.90 4.46
C ASN A 192 -7.78 -13.41 4.67
N THR A 193 -8.87 -13.86 5.28
CA THR A 193 -9.09 -15.25 5.71
C THR A 193 -9.89 -16.08 4.70
N TYR A 194 -10.04 -15.64 3.45
CA TYR A 194 -10.76 -16.38 2.40
C TYR A 194 -10.18 -17.78 2.15
N GLY A 195 -8.86 -17.92 2.23
CA GLY A 195 -8.16 -19.19 2.02
C GLY A 195 -7.74 -19.40 0.56
N SER A 196 -7.65 -20.66 0.13
CA SER A 196 -6.98 -21.05 -1.12
C SER A 196 -7.90 -21.14 -2.36
N GLY A 197 -9.17 -20.73 -2.26
CA GLY A 197 -10.14 -20.93 -3.33
C GLY A 197 -9.99 -19.97 -4.52
N ALA A 198 -9.36 -18.81 -4.33
CA ALA A 198 -9.21 -17.73 -5.31
C ALA A 198 -8.20 -16.70 -4.81
N GLN A 199 -7.94 -15.66 -5.61
CA GLN A 199 -7.20 -14.47 -5.20
C GLN A 199 -7.91 -13.80 -4.01
N ALA A 200 -7.17 -13.43 -2.98
CA ALA A 200 -7.71 -12.86 -1.76
C ALA A 200 -6.72 -11.86 -1.15
N VAL A 201 -6.86 -10.60 -1.56
CA VAL A 201 -5.91 -9.57 -1.14
C VAL A 201 -6.11 -9.19 0.33
N ALA A 202 -5.04 -9.16 1.12
CA ALA A 202 -5.07 -8.59 2.47
C ALA A 202 -4.85 -7.09 2.41
N LEU A 203 -3.80 -6.65 1.70
CA LEU A 203 -3.46 -5.25 1.57
C LEU A 203 -3.28 -4.89 0.09
N ARG A 204 -4.00 -3.86 -0.35
CA ARG A 204 -3.74 -3.17 -1.63
C ARG A 204 -3.16 -1.79 -1.35
N VAL A 205 -2.06 -1.45 -2.03
CA VAL A 205 -1.42 -0.14 -1.93
C VAL A 205 -1.22 0.43 -3.33
N SER A 206 -1.86 1.57 -3.62
CA SER A 206 -1.77 2.26 -4.91
C SER A 206 -1.40 3.74 -4.77
N GLY A 207 -1.37 4.27 -3.54
CA GLY A 207 -0.96 5.64 -3.25
C GLY A 207 0.56 5.77 -3.12
N ASP A 208 1.13 6.82 -3.71
CA ASP A 208 2.58 7.05 -3.70
C ASP A 208 3.13 7.40 -2.31
N ARG A 209 4.38 7.06 -2.01
CA ARG A 209 5.04 7.37 -0.72
C ARG A 209 4.34 6.72 0.48
N ALA A 210 4.00 5.45 0.36
CA ALA A 210 3.42 4.67 1.47
C ALA A 210 4.48 3.84 2.21
N ALA A 211 4.50 3.92 3.54
CA ALA A 211 5.46 3.18 4.37
C ALA A 211 4.76 2.27 5.39
N PHE A 212 5.28 1.06 5.56
CA PHE A 212 4.78 0.06 6.50
C PHE A 212 5.91 -0.38 7.44
N TYR A 213 5.66 -0.32 8.74
CA TYR A 213 6.65 -0.66 9.77
C TYR A 213 6.13 -1.73 10.71
N ALA A 214 6.83 -2.87 10.77
CA ALA A 214 6.48 -3.97 11.65
C ALA A 214 5.02 -4.44 11.51
N CYS A 215 4.51 -4.41 10.27
CA CYS A 215 3.18 -4.93 9.94
C CYS A 215 3.24 -6.42 9.61
N ARG A 216 2.14 -7.11 9.86
CA ARG A 216 1.89 -8.49 9.42
C ARG A 216 0.83 -8.44 8.31
N ILE A 217 1.12 -9.00 7.14
CA ILE A 217 0.21 -9.01 5.99
C ILE A 217 -0.01 -10.48 5.61
N LEU A 218 -1.22 -10.98 5.81
CA LEU A 218 -1.51 -12.42 5.83
C LEU A 218 -2.65 -12.78 4.87
N SER A 219 -2.41 -13.66 3.91
CA SER A 219 -3.47 -14.36 3.18
C SER A 219 -2.93 -15.63 2.50
N TYR A 220 -3.45 -15.96 1.32
CA TYR A 220 -3.03 -17.09 0.51
C TYR A 220 -2.56 -16.62 -0.87
N GLN A 221 -3.46 -16.51 -1.85
CA GLN A 221 -3.12 -15.97 -3.17
C GLN A 221 -3.28 -14.44 -3.21
N ASP A 222 -2.32 -13.74 -3.82
CA ASP A 222 -2.31 -12.28 -3.99
C ASP A 222 -2.34 -11.51 -2.65
N THR A 223 -1.65 -12.00 -1.62
CA THR A 223 -1.72 -11.45 -0.25
C THR A 223 -1.48 -9.92 -0.18
N LEU A 224 -0.42 -9.45 -0.83
CA LEU A 224 -0.08 -8.04 -0.96
C LEU A 224 -0.15 -7.65 -2.44
N LEU A 225 -1.17 -6.87 -2.79
CA LEU A 225 -1.24 -6.17 -4.07
C LEU A 225 -0.53 -4.81 -3.93
N ASP A 226 0.76 -4.83 -4.21
CA ASP A 226 1.64 -3.67 -4.26
C ASP A 226 1.50 -2.98 -5.63
N ASP A 227 0.32 -2.37 -5.83
CA ASP A 227 -0.28 -1.99 -7.10
C ASP A 227 0.57 -0.97 -7.88
N SER A 228 0.76 0.23 -7.32
CA SER A 228 1.48 1.33 -7.95
C SER A 228 1.97 2.34 -6.91
N GLY A 229 3.02 3.12 -7.24
CA GLY A 229 3.63 4.09 -6.33
C GLY A 229 4.98 3.64 -5.77
N ARG A 230 5.62 4.51 -4.98
CA ARG A 230 6.86 4.22 -4.24
C ARG A 230 6.56 3.78 -2.83
N HIS A 231 6.96 2.56 -2.46
CA HIS A 231 6.63 2.00 -1.15
C HIS A 231 7.83 1.49 -0.38
N TYR A 232 7.67 1.49 0.94
CA TYR A 232 8.70 1.05 1.87
C TYR A 232 8.13 0.10 2.92
N PHE A 233 8.65 -1.12 2.99
CA PHE A 233 8.22 -2.14 3.96
C PHE A 233 9.39 -2.51 4.87
N SER A 234 9.35 -2.02 6.12
CA SER A 234 10.42 -2.23 7.09
C SER A 234 10.02 -3.18 8.20
N ASN A 235 10.78 -4.26 8.36
CA ASN A 235 10.54 -5.30 9.37
C ASN A 235 9.13 -5.93 9.29
N CYS A 236 8.55 -6.00 8.10
CA CYS A 236 7.22 -6.59 7.92
C CYS A 236 7.31 -8.12 7.82
N TYR A 237 6.27 -8.79 8.31
CA TYR A 237 6.02 -10.21 8.06
C TYR A 237 4.94 -10.35 7.00
N ILE A 238 5.23 -11.02 5.89
CA ILE A 238 4.30 -11.20 4.77
C ILE A 238 4.16 -12.70 4.52
N GLU A 239 2.93 -13.21 4.61
CA GLU A 239 2.64 -14.64 4.43
C GLU A 239 1.57 -14.88 3.38
N GLY A 240 1.89 -15.75 2.41
CA GLY A 240 0.97 -16.21 1.38
C GLY A 240 1.53 -17.39 0.60
N ALA A 241 0.88 -17.79 -0.49
CA ALA A 241 1.18 -19.01 -1.23
C ALA A 241 1.53 -18.72 -2.70
N THR A 242 0.55 -18.25 -3.47
CA THR A 242 0.68 -17.97 -4.91
C THR A 242 0.74 -16.47 -5.12
N ASP A 243 1.78 -16.01 -5.82
CA ASP A 243 1.95 -14.61 -6.23
C ASP A 243 1.76 -13.61 -5.07
N PHE A 244 2.19 -13.99 -3.87
CA PHE A 244 1.68 -13.33 -2.67
C PHE A 244 2.20 -11.90 -2.46
N ILE A 245 3.18 -11.47 -3.26
CA ILE A 245 3.52 -10.06 -3.48
C ILE A 245 3.43 -9.80 -4.99
N CYS A 246 2.40 -9.08 -5.42
CA CYS A 246 2.13 -8.82 -6.84
C CYS A 246 1.86 -7.34 -7.10
N GLY A 247 1.91 -6.91 -8.37
CA GLY A 247 1.72 -5.50 -8.76
C GLY A 247 2.93 -4.85 -9.43
N ASN A 248 2.87 -3.53 -9.61
CA ASN A 248 3.84 -2.74 -10.37
C ASN A 248 4.43 -1.56 -9.59
N ALA A 249 4.40 -1.59 -8.25
CA ALA A 249 5.04 -0.56 -7.45
C ALA A 249 6.59 -0.58 -7.58
N LEU A 250 7.21 0.53 -7.15
CA LEU A 250 8.65 0.66 -6.91
C LEU A 250 8.87 0.51 -5.39
N SER A 251 9.30 -0.67 -4.94
CA SER A 251 9.23 -1.01 -3.52
C SER A 251 10.51 -1.58 -2.95
N LEU A 252 10.90 -1.07 -1.78
CA LEU A 252 11.98 -1.60 -0.97
C LEU A 252 11.41 -2.30 0.26
N PHE A 253 11.69 -3.59 0.36
CA PHE A 253 11.45 -4.42 1.53
C PHE A 253 12.78 -4.60 2.25
N GLU A 254 12.89 -4.14 3.50
CA GLU A 254 14.14 -4.30 4.25
C GLU A 254 13.96 -4.64 5.73
N ALA A 255 14.93 -5.36 6.27
CA ALA A 255 15.14 -5.41 7.72
C ALA A 255 15.91 -4.17 8.19
N SER A 256 15.48 -3.58 9.31
CA SER A 256 15.99 -2.29 9.80
C SER A 256 17.52 -2.21 9.91
N PRO A 257 18.11 -1.04 9.59
CA PRO A 257 19.55 -0.78 9.69
C PRO A 257 20.10 -0.71 11.12
N ALA A 258 19.27 -0.86 12.16
CA ALA A 258 19.71 -0.82 13.57
C ALA A 258 20.75 -1.91 13.94
N CYS A 259 21.02 -2.87 13.04
CA CYS A 259 22.20 -3.73 13.12
C CYS A 259 23.27 -3.29 12.11
N SER A 260 23.97 -2.19 12.42
CA SER A 260 25.11 -1.72 11.62
C SER A 260 26.48 -2.02 12.25
N THR A 261 26.52 -2.64 13.44
CA THR A 261 27.79 -3.02 14.09
C THR A 261 28.10 -4.50 13.85
N ARG A 262 29.36 -4.79 13.50
CA ARG A 262 29.91 -6.12 13.15
C ARG A 262 29.72 -7.22 14.21
N HIS A 263 29.10 -6.90 15.35
CA HIS A 263 28.90 -7.81 16.47
C HIS A 263 27.48 -8.46 16.50
N PHE A 264 26.51 -7.97 15.72
CA PHE A 264 25.11 -8.45 15.75
C PHE A 264 24.48 -8.70 14.37
N ILE A 265 25.26 -9.11 13.37
CA ILE A 265 24.75 -9.42 12.02
C ILE A 265 23.69 -10.53 12.04
N HIS A 266 23.76 -11.47 12.97
CA HIS A 266 22.79 -12.57 13.08
C HIS A 266 21.48 -12.19 13.81
N THR A 267 21.39 -11.03 14.46
CA THR A 267 20.25 -10.67 15.33
C THR A 267 19.18 -9.80 14.63
N CYS A 268 19.51 -9.13 13.52
CA CYS A 268 18.52 -8.34 12.76
C CYS A 268 18.19 -8.87 11.37
N ILE A 269 19.00 -9.76 10.77
CA ILE A 269 18.63 -10.36 9.49
C ILE A 269 17.31 -11.12 9.67
N GLY A 270 16.36 -10.85 8.78
CA GLY A 270 15.09 -11.58 8.76
C GLY A 270 13.97 -11.00 9.61
N LYS A 271 14.13 -9.77 10.15
CA LYS A 271 12.97 -9.04 10.69
C LYS A 271 11.95 -8.68 9.61
N CYS A 272 12.41 -8.45 8.37
CA CYS A 272 11.54 -8.53 7.21
C CYS A 272 11.50 -9.99 6.74
N HIS A 273 10.33 -10.61 6.87
CA HIS A 273 10.16 -12.06 6.73
C HIS A 273 9.05 -12.37 5.73
N LEU A 274 9.41 -13.05 4.65
CA LEU A 274 8.49 -13.61 3.66
C LEU A 274 8.29 -15.10 3.96
N HIS A 275 7.05 -15.50 4.23
CA HIS A 275 6.71 -16.88 4.56
C HIS A 275 5.76 -17.47 3.52
N SER A 276 6.24 -18.44 2.75
CA SER A 276 5.38 -19.22 1.85
C SER A 276 4.54 -20.22 2.66
N SER A 277 3.23 -20.01 2.69
CA SER A 277 2.27 -20.94 3.28
C SER A 277 1.89 -22.09 2.34
N SER A 278 2.34 -22.06 1.08
CA SER A 278 2.06 -23.13 0.11
C SER A 278 2.73 -24.45 0.51
N LYS A 279 1.99 -25.55 0.34
CA LYS A 279 2.49 -26.92 0.50
C LYS A 279 2.92 -27.56 -0.83
N ASN A 280 2.33 -27.13 -1.94
CA ASN A 280 2.36 -27.85 -3.22
C ASN A 280 2.87 -26.97 -4.39
N GLY A 281 3.77 -26.03 -4.11
CA GLY A 281 4.24 -25.06 -5.11
C GLY A 281 3.53 -23.72 -4.99
N GLY A 282 4.29 -22.64 -5.14
CA GLY A 282 3.83 -21.26 -4.98
C GLY A 282 4.92 -20.30 -5.46
N ALA A 283 4.63 -19.00 -5.44
CA ALA A 283 5.58 -17.98 -5.86
C ALA A 283 5.54 -16.81 -4.89
N VAL A 284 6.73 -16.35 -4.48
CA VAL A 284 6.85 -15.19 -3.58
C VAL A 284 6.42 -13.91 -4.29
N THR A 285 6.86 -13.71 -5.53
CA THR A 285 6.57 -12.48 -6.27
C THR A 285 5.94 -12.71 -7.64
N ALA A 286 5.01 -11.84 -8.03
CA ALA A 286 4.53 -11.69 -9.41
C ALA A 286 4.52 -10.21 -9.82
N GLN A 287 5.70 -9.68 -10.18
CA GLN A 287 5.87 -8.26 -10.49
C GLN A 287 5.47 -7.96 -11.95
N SER A 288 4.74 -6.87 -12.17
CA SER A 288 4.06 -6.54 -13.44
C SER A 288 4.60 -5.32 -14.20
N ARG A 289 5.90 -5.07 -14.13
CA ARG A 289 6.58 -4.08 -14.99
C ARG A 289 6.45 -4.46 -16.46
N SER A 290 5.93 -3.52 -17.25
CA SER A 290 5.53 -3.77 -18.64
C SER A 290 6.43 -3.13 -19.68
N SER A 291 7.25 -2.14 -19.30
CA SER A 291 8.19 -1.46 -20.20
C SER A 291 9.60 -1.39 -19.60
N PRO A 292 10.67 -1.41 -20.44
CA PRO A 292 12.04 -1.21 -19.96
C PRO A 292 12.31 0.21 -19.46
N THR A 293 11.47 1.18 -19.81
CA THR A 293 11.57 2.57 -19.35
C THR A 293 10.86 2.82 -18.02
N ASP A 294 9.97 1.93 -17.59
CA ASP A 294 9.29 2.05 -16.29
C ASP A 294 10.33 1.92 -15.18
N ASN A 295 10.33 2.82 -14.20
CA ASN A 295 11.22 2.68 -13.03
C ASN A 295 10.49 2.00 -11.86
N THR A 296 9.98 0.79 -12.07
CA THR A 296 9.26 0.02 -11.05
C THR A 296 9.93 -1.32 -10.77
N GLY A 297 9.57 -2.01 -9.69
CA GLY A 297 10.20 -3.27 -9.32
C GLY A 297 10.37 -3.43 -7.83
N TYR A 298 10.69 -4.66 -7.42
CA TYR A 298 10.82 -5.03 -6.02
C TYR A 298 12.29 -5.28 -5.66
N SER A 299 12.73 -4.71 -4.54
CA SER A 299 13.98 -5.08 -3.91
C SER A 299 13.76 -5.60 -2.49
N PHE A 300 14.35 -6.76 -2.20
CA PHE A 300 14.33 -7.40 -0.89
C PHE A 300 15.75 -7.40 -0.33
N PHE A 301 16.00 -6.52 0.63
CA PHE A 301 17.31 -6.28 1.22
C PHE A 301 17.35 -6.74 2.68
N ARG A 302 18.24 -7.69 3.00
CA ARG A 302 18.39 -8.27 4.36
C ARG A 302 17.13 -8.97 4.89
N CYS A 303 16.33 -9.50 3.97
CA CYS A 303 15.11 -10.23 4.28
C CYS A 303 15.39 -11.70 4.64
N ARG A 304 14.35 -12.40 5.07
CA ARG A 304 14.33 -13.86 5.28
C ARG A 304 13.17 -14.47 4.53
N ILE A 305 13.45 -15.52 3.75
CA ILE A 305 12.45 -16.32 3.06
C ILE A 305 12.41 -17.71 3.66
N THR A 306 11.19 -18.17 3.98
CA THR A 306 10.91 -19.53 4.44
C THR A 306 9.64 -20.04 3.79
N GLY A 307 9.35 -21.34 3.93
CA GLY A 307 8.05 -21.86 3.53
C GLY A 307 7.72 -23.22 4.13
N LYS A 308 6.45 -23.61 4.05
CA LYS A 308 5.92 -24.93 4.46
C LYS A 308 6.19 -26.01 3.41
N GLY A 309 6.36 -25.62 2.15
CA GLY A 309 6.67 -26.50 1.03
C GLY A 309 7.45 -25.76 -0.05
N PRO A 310 7.64 -26.38 -1.23
CA PRO A 310 8.37 -25.80 -2.34
C PRO A 310 7.76 -24.48 -2.82
N ALA A 311 8.61 -23.48 -3.11
CA ALA A 311 8.22 -22.18 -3.64
C ALA A 311 9.27 -21.61 -4.60
N LEU A 312 8.80 -20.80 -5.55
CA LEU A 312 9.60 -19.97 -6.42
C LEU A 312 9.86 -18.61 -5.75
N LEU A 313 11.00 -18.00 -6.06
CA LEU A 313 11.28 -16.59 -5.78
C LEU A 313 10.32 -15.67 -6.53
N GLY A 314 9.98 -16.02 -7.77
CA GLY A 314 8.98 -15.26 -8.52
C GLY A 314 8.76 -15.74 -9.94
N ARG A 315 7.79 -15.09 -10.59
CA ARG A 315 7.42 -15.29 -11.99
C ARG A 315 6.86 -13.99 -12.59
N PRO A 316 7.04 -13.75 -13.90
CA PRO A 316 6.73 -12.45 -14.50
C PRO A 316 5.25 -12.32 -14.82
N TRP A 317 4.53 -11.49 -14.07
CA TRP A 317 3.16 -11.14 -14.47
C TRP A 317 3.15 -10.30 -15.75
N ARG A 318 4.23 -9.55 -16.01
CA ARG A 318 4.45 -8.80 -17.27
C ARG A 318 5.90 -8.91 -17.75
N PRO A 319 6.18 -8.65 -19.05
CA PRO A 319 7.45 -9.04 -19.66
C PRO A 319 8.72 -8.42 -19.10
N TYR A 320 8.66 -7.20 -18.53
CA TYR A 320 9.83 -6.49 -18.00
C TYR A 320 9.95 -6.60 -16.48
N SER A 321 9.33 -7.63 -15.90
CA SER A 321 9.31 -7.91 -14.46
C SER A 321 10.69 -7.74 -13.82
N ARG A 322 10.78 -6.97 -12.73
CA ARG A 322 12.03 -6.64 -12.05
C ARG A 322 11.97 -6.97 -10.56
N VAL A 323 12.80 -7.92 -10.14
CA VAL A 323 12.88 -8.38 -8.75
C VAL A 323 14.33 -8.66 -8.36
N VAL A 324 14.79 -8.09 -7.24
CA VAL A 324 16.14 -8.28 -6.71
C VAL A 324 16.08 -8.77 -5.28
N PHE A 325 16.83 -9.84 -4.99
CA PHE A 325 17.11 -10.29 -3.62
C PHE A 325 18.57 -10.02 -3.29
N ALA A 326 18.80 -9.25 -2.23
CA ALA A 326 20.15 -8.89 -1.78
C ALA A 326 20.32 -9.17 -0.28
N TYR A 327 21.43 -9.83 0.10
CA TYR A 327 21.71 -10.23 1.50
C TYR A 327 20.55 -10.96 2.19
N THR A 328 19.77 -11.71 1.41
CA THR A 328 18.54 -12.34 1.89
C THR A 328 18.80 -13.82 2.22
N TYR A 329 18.34 -14.25 3.40
CA TYR A 329 18.35 -15.67 3.75
C TYR A 329 17.23 -16.41 3.00
N MET A 330 17.52 -17.57 2.42
CA MET A 330 16.55 -18.43 1.76
C MET A 330 16.61 -19.86 2.34
N SER A 331 15.51 -20.31 2.95
CA SER A 331 15.39 -21.70 3.41
C SER A 331 15.30 -22.68 2.24
N SER A 332 15.35 -23.99 2.54
CA SER A 332 15.19 -25.07 1.55
C SER A 332 13.82 -25.12 0.88
N ALA A 333 12.88 -24.25 1.28
CA ALA A 333 11.61 -24.07 0.58
C ALA A 333 11.81 -23.50 -0.83
N ILE A 334 12.84 -22.69 -1.06
CA ILE A 334 13.13 -22.16 -2.39
C ILE A 334 13.73 -23.26 -3.27
N VAL A 335 13.02 -23.58 -4.35
CA VAL A 335 13.42 -24.64 -5.29
C VAL A 335 14.68 -24.25 -6.09
N PRO A 336 15.51 -25.21 -6.55
CA PRO A 336 16.75 -24.91 -7.27
C PRO A 336 16.57 -23.99 -8.48
N ARG A 337 15.52 -24.22 -9.30
CA ARG A 337 15.20 -23.37 -10.47
C ARG A 337 14.99 -21.91 -10.08
N GLY A 338 14.42 -21.66 -8.89
CA GLY A 338 14.20 -20.36 -8.28
C GLY A 338 13.12 -19.51 -8.96
N TRP A 339 13.08 -19.48 -10.29
CA TRP A 339 12.23 -18.57 -11.06
C TRP A 339 11.52 -19.30 -12.19
N ASP A 340 10.34 -18.83 -12.52
CA ASP A 340 9.53 -19.31 -13.64
C ASP A 340 9.30 -18.17 -14.64
N ASP A 341 9.16 -18.50 -15.91
CA ASP A 341 8.98 -17.55 -17.02
C ASP A 341 7.51 -17.33 -17.40
N TRP A 342 6.59 -17.82 -16.56
CA TRP A 342 5.14 -17.75 -16.78
C TRP A 342 4.71 -18.51 -18.05
N GLY A 343 5.48 -19.52 -18.47
CA GLY A 343 5.20 -20.29 -19.68
C GLY A 343 5.47 -19.53 -20.99
N ASP A 344 6.12 -18.36 -20.93
CA ASP A 344 6.51 -17.58 -22.09
C ASP A 344 8.02 -17.30 -22.08
N SER A 345 8.74 -18.04 -22.94
CA SER A 345 10.19 -17.91 -23.09
C SER A 345 10.67 -16.53 -23.54
N SER A 346 9.79 -15.68 -24.10
CA SER A 346 10.14 -14.32 -24.48
C SER A 346 10.48 -13.45 -23.26
N ASN A 347 9.84 -13.71 -22.11
CA ASN A 347 10.10 -13.05 -20.85
C ASN A 347 11.55 -13.24 -20.38
N GLN A 348 12.15 -14.39 -20.68
CA GLN A 348 13.52 -14.72 -20.27
C GLN A 348 14.56 -13.69 -20.78
N ARG A 349 14.25 -12.97 -21.87
CA ARG A 349 15.13 -11.94 -22.45
C ARG A 349 14.97 -10.56 -21.82
N THR A 350 13.83 -10.31 -21.17
CA THR A 350 13.40 -8.96 -20.77
C THR A 350 13.29 -8.77 -19.27
N VAL A 351 13.08 -9.85 -18.50
CA VAL A 351 13.01 -9.78 -17.04
C VAL A 351 14.37 -9.42 -16.42
N PHE A 352 14.32 -8.75 -15.26
CA PHE A 352 15.49 -8.50 -14.43
C PHE A 352 15.32 -9.21 -13.09
N TYR A 353 15.74 -10.47 -13.02
CA TYR A 353 15.73 -11.28 -11.79
C TYR A 353 17.13 -11.50 -11.27
N GLY A 354 17.45 -10.85 -10.15
CA GLY A 354 18.80 -10.77 -9.61
C GLY A 354 18.92 -11.31 -8.18
N GLN A 355 20.04 -11.98 -7.90
CA GLN A 355 20.46 -12.36 -6.56
C GLN A 355 21.85 -11.78 -6.27
N TYR A 356 22.02 -11.18 -5.08
CA TYR A 356 23.31 -10.69 -4.59
C TYR A 356 23.55 -11.12 -3.14
N ASN A 357 24.66 -11.82 -2.86
CA ASN A 357 25.05 -12.25 -1.51
C ASN A 357 23.91 -12.88 -0.69
N CYS A 358 22.99 -13.58 -1.34
CA CYS A 358 21.95 -14.36 -0.67
C CYS A 358 22.56 -15.63 -0.09
N PHE A 359 22.01 -16.12 1.02
CA PHE A 359 22.59 -17.25 1.76
C PHE A 359 21.52 -18.18 2.34
N GLY A 360 21.94 -19.34 2.82
CA GLY A 360 21.04 -20.42 3.24
C GLY A 360 20.85 -21.49 2.16
N PRO A 361 20.23 -22.63 2.51
CA PRO A 361 20.16 -23.80 1.64
C PRO A 361 19.42 -23.56 0.32
N GLY A 362 18.45 -22.65 0.30
CA GLY A 362 17.69 -22.29 -0.90
C GLY A 362 18.36 -21.22 -1.76
N ALA A 363 19.47 -20.61 -1.34
CA ALA A 363 20.09 -19.46 -2.03
C ALA A 363 21.13 -19.86 -3.10
N LYS A 364 21.40 -21.16 -3.27
CA LYS A 364 22.41 -21.66 -4.22
C LYS A 364 22.09 -21.20 -5.64
N LEU A 365 23.09 -20.69 -6.34
CA LEU A 365 22.95 -20.27 -7.74
C LEU A 365 22.99 -21.45 -8.71
N ASN A 366 23.67 -22.53 -8.36
CA ASN A 366 23.71 -23.74 -9.16
C ASN A 366 22.29 -24.34 -9.28
N GLY A 367 21.83 -24.54 -10.51
CA GLY A 367 20.48 -25.04 -10.80
C GLY A 367 19.41 -23.95 -10.95
N ARG A 368 19.77 -22.66 -10.81
CA ARG A 368 18.88 -21.55 -11.17
C ARG A 368 18.59 -21.54 -12.67
N ALA A 369 17.44 -20.97 -13.04
CA ALA A 369 17.13 -20.68 -14.43
C ALA A 369 18.25 -19.83 -15.07
N THR A 370 18.71 -20.22 -16.26
CA THR A 370 19.92 -19.71 -16.91
C THR A 370 19.85 -18.22 -17.29
N TRP A 371 18.64 -17.68 -17.42
CA TRP A 371 18.36 -16.29 -17.72
C TRP A 371 18.31 -15.38 -16.48
N THR A 372 18.61 -15.91 -15.30
CA THR A 372 18.66 -15.14 -14.04
C THR A 372 20.07 -14.63 -13.77
N ARG A 373 20.19 -13.59 -12.95
CA ARG A 373 21.44 -12.84 -12.78
C ARG A 373 22.05 -13.07 -11.39
N ALA A 374 23.31 -13.51 -11.37
CA ALA A 374 24.17 -13.36 -10.22
C ALA A 374 24.78 -11.95 -10.28
N LEU A 375 24.29 -11.03 -9.45
CA LEU A 375 24.68 -9.63 -9.54
C LEU A 375 26.06 -9.41 -8.93
N SER A 376 26.82 -8.49 -9.52
CA SER A 376 28.00 -7.89 -8.89
C SER A 376 27.60 -6.88 -7.81
N SER A 377 28.56 -6.43 -6.99
CA SER A 377 28.33 -5.36 -6.00
C SER A 377 27.83 -4.07 -6.64
N GLY A 378 28.41 -3.68 -7.78
CA GLY A 378 28.02 -2.48 -8.52
C GLY A 378 26.61 -2.58 -9.09
N GLU A 379 26.23 -3.72 -9.67
CA GLU A 379 24.87 -3.94 -10.17
C GLU A 379 23.82 -3.99 -9.06
N ALA A 380 24.18 -4.51 -7.88
CA ALA A 380 23.26 -4.62 -6.75
C ALA A 380 23.11 -3.31 -5.97
N ALA A 381 24.11 -2.43 -5.98
CA ALA A 381 24.16 -1.23 -5.14
C ALA A 381 22.90 -0.34 -5.20
N PRO A 382 22.31 -0.05 -6.38
CA PRO A 382 21.09 0.77 -6.47
C PRO A 382 19.88 0.14 -5.78
N PHE A 383 19.85 -1.18 -5.61
CA PHE A 383 18.73 -1.93 -5.03
C PHE A 383 18.83 -2.11 -3.51
N MET A 384 19.93 -1.68 -2.89
CA MET A 384 20.21 -1.90 -1.46
C MET A 384 20.13 -0.61 -0.63
N SER A 385 19.51 0.43 -1.17
CA SER A 385 19.42 1.76 -0.56
C SER A 385 18.01 2.33 -0.69
N LYS A 386 17.64 3.19 0.26
CA LYS A 386 16.38 3.93 0.24
C LYS A 386 16.30 4.90 -0.93
N SER A 387 17.43 5.30 -1.49
CA SER A 387 17.50 6.06 -2.73
C SER A 387 16.83 5.37 -3.92
N MET A 388 16.67 4.04 -3.90
CA MET A 388 15.90 3.31 -4.92
C MET A 388 14.47 3.81 -5.06
N ILE A 389 13.88 4.23 -3.94
CA ILE A 389 12.49 4.66 -3.82
C ILE A 389 12.41 6.18 -3.54
N ASP A 390 13.50 6.92 -3.78
CA ASP A 390 13.67 8.32 -3.35
C ASP A 390 13.39 8.54 -1.86
N GLY A 391 13.63 7.53 -1.02
CA GLY A 391 13.16 7.47 0.36
C GLY A 391 13.67 8.61 1.23
N GLU A 392 14.82 9.20 0.92
CA GLU A 392 15.37 10.37 1.60
C GLU A 392 14.47 11.61 1.48
N THR A 393 13.62 11.67 0.45
CA THR A 393 12.75 12.83 0.17
C THR A 393 11.41 12.75 0.90
N TRP A 394 10.95 11.57 1.30
CA TRP A 394 9.58 11.40 1.80
C TRP A 394 9.41 10.48 3.01
N LEU A 395 10.40 9.64 3.34
CA LEU A 395 10.32 8.83 4.54
C LEU A 395 10.44 9.75 5.76
N ARG A 396 9.35 9.82 6.53
CA ARG A 396 9.24 10.67 7.70
C ARG A 396 9.54 9.91 8.99
N ARG A 397 10.10 10.62 9.96
CA ARG A 397 10.20 10.13 11.34
C ARG A 397 8.80 10.10 11.97
N PRO A 398 8.58 9.23 12.96
CA PRO A 398 7.38 9.29 13.79
C PRO A 398 7.18 10.70 14.39
N PRO A 399 5.95 11.23 14.43
CA PRO A 399 5.64 12.42 15.21
C PRO A 399 6.03 12.22 16.69
N THR A 400 6.56 13.26 17.32
CA THR A 400 6.95 13.27 18.74
C THR A 400 5.95 14.04 19.61
N HIS A 401 5.11 14.87 18.99
CA HIS A 401 4.08 15.67 19.65
C HIS A 401 2.71 15.35 19.06
N PHE A 402 1.69 15.42 19.92
CA PHE A 402 0.32 15.12 19.54
C PHE A 402 -0.64 16.18 20.06
N ARG A 403 -1.53 16.66 19.19
CA ARG A 403 -2.66 17.51 19.56
C ARG A 403 -3.98 16.74 19.38
N LYS A 404 -4.99 17.03 20.22
CA LYS A 404 -6.27 16.31 20.19
C LYS A 404 -7.11 16.66 18.96
N ALA A 405 -7.93 15.72 18.50
CA ALA A 405 -8.83 15.88 17.37
C ALA A 405 -9.93 16.95 17.55
N SER A 406 -10.21 17.46 18.76
CA SER A 406 -11.17 18.56 18.96
C SER A 406 -10.83 19.82 18.15
N THR A 407 -9.58 19.97 17.70
CA THR A 407 -9.14 21.02 16.78
C THR A 407 -9.61 20.82 15.33
N LEU A 408 -9.87 19.58 14.87
CA LEU A 408 -10.44 19.29 13.53
C LEU A 408 -11.89 19.81 13.41
N ALA A 409 -12.68 19.69 14.48
CA ALA A 409 -14.04 20.20 14.53
C ALA A 409 -14.08 21.74 14.53
N ALA A 410 -13.12 22.39 15.19
CA ALA A 410 -12.98 23.85 15.18
C ALA A 410 -12.61 24.40 13.78
N GLN A 411 -11.84 23.65 12.98
CA GLN A 411 -11.50 24.03 11.61
C GLN A 411 -12.68 23.94 10.63
N LYS A 412 -13.63 23.00 10.84
CA LYS A 412 -14.88 22.94 10.06
C LYS A 412 -15.74 24.21 10.20
N LEU A 413 -15.66 24.90 11.34
CA LEU A 413 -16.41 26.15 11.56
C LEU A 413 -15.78 27.38 10.89
N VAL A 414 -14.49 27.32 10.55
CA VAL A 414 -13.76 28.43 9.93
C VAL A 414 -13.76 28.31 8.40
N ALA A 415 -13.70 27.10 7.85
CA ALA A 415 -13.73 26.88 6.40
C ALA A 415 -15.13 26.99 5.76
N GLY A 416 -16.18 27.15 6.59
CA GLY A 416 -17.57 27.33 6.16
C GLY A 416 -18.08 28.77 6.24
N ARG A 417 -17.19 29.77 6.29
CA ARG A 417 -17.53 31.20 6.26
C ARG A 417 -16.99 31.89 5.03
#